data_AF-W8T8X1-F1
#
_entry.id   AF-W8T8X1-F1
#
_cell.length_a   1.000
_cell.length_b   1.000
_cell.length_c   1.000
_cell.angle_alpha   90.00
_cell.angle_beta   90.00
_cell.angle_gamma   90.00
#
_symmetry.space_group_name_H-M   'P 1'
#
loop_
_entity.id
_entity.type
_entity.pdbx_description
1 polymer ?
#
loop_
_entity_poly.entity_id
_entity_poly.type
_entity_poly.pdbx_seq_one_letter_code
_entity_poly.pdbx_strand_id
1 'polypeptide(L)'
;MFKKTISLVAVILLTGTTPAFAEVPKDTMIIGNQAFNIRLMFDPSYKAQILDAMRYANANPDSEGNRPYYYKINQMTQWRTVFGKTPLTEEQIDQWPEITYINSDGESTVYEAGNGAEGTAVNESFSVVDIY
;
A
#
# COMPACT_ATOMS: atom_id res chain seq x y z
N MET A 1 57.26 -2.28 -25.76
CA MET A 1 56.17 -1.29 -25.71
C MET A 1 54.98 -1.87 -26.48
N PHE A 2 54.02 -2.50 -25.79
CA PHE A 2 52.64 -2.69 -26.27
C PHE A 2 51.77 -2.95 -25.04
N LYS A 3 51.00 -1.93 -24.65
CA LYS A 3 49.95 -2.04 -23.63
C LYS A 3 48.84 -2.92 -24.24
N LYS A 4 48.46 -4.02 -23.59
CA LYS A 4 47.19 -4.71 -23.88
C LYS A 4 46.26 -4.42 -22.71
N THR A 5 45.51 -3.34 -22.84
CA THR A 5 44.33 -3.04 -22.04
C THR A 5 43.31 -4.12 -22.37
N ILE A 6 42.93 -4.97 -21.40
CA ILE A 6 41.78 -5.86 -21.55
C ILE A 6 40.61 -5.14 -20.87
N SER A 7 39.61 -4.78 -21.67
CA SER A 7 38.45 -4.02 -21.26
C SER A 7 37.57 -4.82 -20.28
N LEU A 8 37.27 -4.22 -19.13
CA LEU A 8 36.23 -4.66 -18.23
C LEU A 8 34.88 -4.23 -18.82
N VAL A 9 34.10 -5.15 -19.40
CA VAL A 9 32.71 -4.87 -19.77
C VAL A 9 31.89 -4.92 -18.49
N ALA A 10 31.71 -3.76 -17.85
CA ALA A 10 30.73 -3.59 -16.79
C ALA A 10 29.34 -3.57 -17.44
N VAL A 11 28.63 -4.69 -17.41
CA VAL A 11 27.19 -4.70 -17.66
C VAL A 11 26.55 -4.00 -16.47
N ILE A 12 26.20 -2.72 -16.66
CA ILE A 12 25.35 -2.01 -15.70
C ILE A 12 23.96 -2.62 -15.84
N LEU A 13 23.65 -3.63 -15.01
CA LEU A 13 22.26 -3.97 -14.76
C LEU A 13 21.65 -2.76 -14.07
N LEU A 14 20.74 -2.10 -14.77
CA LEU A 14 19.81 -1.16 -14.17
C LEU A 14 19.07 -1.92 -13.07
N THR A 15 19.52 -1.75 -11.83
CA THR A 15 18.73 -2.12 -10.67
C THR A 15 17.51 -1.21 -10.73
N GLY A 16 16.43 -1.72 -11.33
CA GLY A 16 15.13 -1.09 -11.20
C GLY A 16 14.88 -0.97 -9.71
N THR A 17 14.87 0.26 -9.20
CA THR A 17 14.31 0.53 -7.88
C THR A 17 12.85 0.16 -8.01
N THR A 18 12.48 -1.07 -7.68
CA THR A 18 11.09 -1.40 -7.45
C THR A 18 10.64 -0.42 -6.38
N PRO A 19 9.64 0.44 -6.63
CA PRO A 19 9.07 1.20 -5.55
C PRO A 19 8.60 0.15 -4.55
N ALA A 20 9.19 0.13 -3.34
CA ALA A 20 8.50 -0.47 -2.22
C ALA A 20 7.16 0.25 -2.19
N PHE A 21 6.09 -0.43 -2.60
CA PHE A 21 4.77 0.17 -2.51
C PHE A 21 4.58 0.43 -1.02
N ALA A 22 4.53 1.73 -0.68
CA ALA A 22 4.40 2.15 0.69
C ALA A 22 3.07 1.64 1.23
N GLU A 23 2.96 1.42 2.54
CA GLU A 23 1.66 1.20 3.15
C GLU A 23 0.68 2.35 2.85
N VAL A 24 -0.63 2.09 2.93
CA VAL A 24 -1.63 3.16 2.87
C VAL A 24 -1.27 4.22 3.93
N PRO A 25 -1.24 5.52 3.58
CA PRO A 25 -0.70 6.54 4.47
C PRO A 25 -1.49 6.66 5.78
N LYS A 26 -0.83 7.22 6.80
CA LYS A 26 -1.50 7.68 8.03
C LYS A 26 -2.48 8.82 7.76
N ASP A 27 -3.23 9.19 8.80
CA ASP A 27 -4.32 10.17 8.74
C ASP A 27 -5.36 9.78 7.69
N THR A 28 -5.72 8.50 7.72
CA THR A 28 -6.59 7.88 6.72
C THR A 28 -7.74 7.13 7.38
N MET A 29 -8.91 7.21 6.73
CA MET A 29 -10.07 6.38 6.99
C MET A 29 -10.30 5.47 5.78
N ILE A 30 -10.28 4.15 5.99
CA ILE A 30 -10.68 3.15 5.01
C ILE A 30 -12.16 2.82 5.23
N ILE A 31 -12.92 2.84 4.14
CA ILE A 31 -14.35 2.52 4.07
C ILE A 31 -14.54 1.61 2.86
N GLY A 32 -14.78 0.31 3.09
CA GLY A 32 -14.90 -0.62 1.98
C GLY A 32 -13.55 -0.82 1.30
N ASN A 33 -13.53 -0.62 -0.01
CA ASN A 33 -12.34 -0.64 -0.85
C ASN A 33 -11.79 0.78 -1.14
N GLN A 34 -12.31 1.81 -0.47
CA GLN A 34 -11.81 3.18 -0.63
C GLN A 34 -11.16 3.67 0.66
N ALA A 35 -10.12 4.48 0.51
CA ALA A 35 -9.44 5.14 1.62
C ALA A 35 -9.40 6.65 1.36
N PHE A 36 -9.62 7.43 2.41
CA PHE A 36 -9.68 8.88 2.32
C PHE A 36 -8.71 9.46 3.32
N ASN A 37 -7.93 10.45 2.89
CA ASN A 37 -7.29 11.36 3.83
C ASN A 37 -8.37 11.93 4.78
N ILE A 38 -8.10 11.92 6.08
CA ILE A 38 -9.08 12.25 7.11
C ILE A 38 -9.65 13.66 6.94
N ARG A 39 -8.90 14.59 6.33
CA ARG A 39 -9.38 15.95 6.04
C ARG A 39 -10.58 15.95 5.09
N LEU A 40 -10.61 15.03 4.11
CA LEU A 40 -11.69 14.92 3.14
C LEU A 40 -13.00 14.44 3.77
N MET A 41 -12.94 13.75 4.91
CA MET A 41 -14.14 13.34 5.66
C MET A 41 -14.99 14.53 6.12
N PHE A 42 -14.39 15.72 6.17
CA PHE A 42 -15.04 16.98 6.55
C PHE A 42 -15.34 17.89 5.35
N ASP A 43 -14.91 17.51 4.14
CA ASP A 43 -15.23 18.25 2.92
C ASP A 43 -16.57 17.78 2.35
N PRO A 44 -17.59 18.67 2.24
CA PRO A 44 -18.89 18.29 1.72
C PRO A 44 -18.87 17.78 0.27
N SER A 45 -17.84 18.11 -0.51
CA SER A 45 -17.65 17.69 -1.90
C SER A 45 -17.47 16.17 -2.02
N TYR A 46 -16.90 15.53 -1.00
CA TYR A 46 -16.66 14.08 -0.96
C TYR A 46 -17.80 13.28 -0.34
N LYS A 47 -18.85 13.95 0.15
CA LYS A 47 -19.98 13.30 0.84
C LYS A 47 -20.61 12.18 0.00
N ALA A 48 -20.84 12.40 -1.30
CA ALA A 48 -21.46 11.40 -2.16
C ALA A 48 -20.60 10.14 -2.28
N GLN A 49 -19.31 10.32 -2.52
CA GLN A 49 -18.34 9.23 -2.66
C GLN A 49 -18.16 8.46 -1.35
N ILE A 50 -18.08 9.16 -0.21
CA ILE A 50 -18.04 8.51 1.12
C ILE A 50 -19.31 7.69 1.35
N LEU A 51 -20.50 8.20 0.99
CA LEU A 51 -21.74 7.45 1.11
C LEU A 51 -21.78 6.22 0.20
N ASP A 52 -21.22 6.28 -0.99
CA ASP A 52 -21.04 5.11 -1.87
C ASP A 52 -20.09 4.08 -1.26
N ALA A 53 -18.94 4.51 -0.75
CA ALA A 53 -18.01 3.64 -0.03
C ALA A 53 -18.68 2.97 1.17
N MET A 54 -19.47 3.71 1.95
CA MET A 54 -20.23 3.16 3.07
C MET A 54 -21.29 2.14 2.62
N ARG A 55 -21.99 2.39 1.50
CA ARG A 55 -22.93 1.41 0.92
C ARG A 55 -22.20 0.13 0.54
N TYR A 56 -21.06 0.25 -0.11
CA TYR A 56 -20.22 -0.91 -0.47
C TYR A 56 -19.76 -1.67 0.79
N ALA A 57 -19.20 -0.98 1.79
CA ALA A 57 -18.76 -1.59 3.05
C ALA A 57 -19.90 -2.30 3.80
N ASN A 58 -21.12 -1.78 3.70
CA ASN A 58 -22.29 -2.41 4.30
C ASN A 58 -22.77 -3.66 3.55
N ALA A 59 -22.59 -3.71 2.24
CA ALA A 59 -22.97 -4.84 1.41
C ALA A 59 -21.92 -5.96 1.40
N ASN A 60 -20.67 -5.66 1.77
CA ASN A 60 -19.53 -6.57 1.74
C ASN A 60 -18.87 -6.64 3.14
N PRO A 61 -19.53 -7.23 4.14
CA PRO A 61 -18.84 -7.55 5.39
C PRO A 61 -17.77 -8.63 5.15
N ASP A 62 -16.76 -8.66 6.01
CA ASP A 62 -15.77 -9.75 6.05
C ASP A 62 -16.41 -11.08 6.48
N SER A 63 -15.62 -12.15 6.48
CA SER A 63 -16.07 -13.50 6.87
C SER A 63 -16.61 -13.60 8.31
N GLU A 64 -16.29 -12.64 9.16
CA GLU A 64 -16.75 -12.56 10.55
C GLU A 64 -17.98 -11.64 10.71
N GLY A 65 -18.47 -11.05 9.61
CA GLY A 65 -19.59 -10.11 9.63
C GLY A 65 -19.18 -8.67 10.00
N ASN A 66 -17.89 -8.40 10.18
CA ASN A 66 -17.42 -7.04 10.43
C ASN A 66 -17.39 -6.26 9.12
N ARG A 67 -17.71 -4.97 9.21
CA ARG A 67 -17.67 -4.11 8.05
C ARG A 67 -16.30 -3.44 7.96
N PRO A 68 -15.73 -3.29 6.75
CA PRO A 68 -14.39 -2.73 6.56
C PRO A 68 -14.39 -1.21 6.78
N TYR A 69 -14.35 -0.82 8.06
CA TYR A 69 -14.19 0.55 8.52
C TYR A 69 -12.94 0.60 9.38
N TYR A 70 -11.85 1.12 8.83
CA TYR A 70 -10.56 1.12 9.48
C TYR A 70 -9.94 2.50 9.51
N TYR A 71 -9.15 2.80 10.53
CA TYR A 71 -8.47 4.09 10.63
C TYR A 71 -7.07 3.94 11.22
N LYS A 72 -6.18 4.83 10.78
CA LYS A 72 -4.84 5.05 11.32
C LYS A 72 -4.61 6.55 11.32
N ILE A 73 -4.72 7.18 12.49
CA ILE A 73 -4.65 8.66 12.63
C ILE A 73 -3.58 9.07 13.64
N ASN A 74 -3.04 10.27 13.48
CA ASN A 74 -2.04 10.85 14.37
C ASN A 74 -0.80 9.93 14.52
N GLN A 75 -0.34 9.75 15.76
CA GLN A 75 0.83 8.93 16.08
C GLN A 75 0.53 7.42 16.21
N MET A 76 -0.63 6.96 15.71
CA MET A 76 -0.94 5.52 15.70
C MET A 76 0.06 4.75 14.83
N THR A 77 0.57 3.66 15.37
CA THR A 77 1.46 2.73 14.66
C THR A 77 0.69 1.63 13.95
N GLN A 78 -0.51 1.29 14.42
CA GLN A 78 -1.33 0.18 13.92
C GLN A 78 -2.72 0.64 13.49
N TRP A 79 -3.29 -0.05 12.51
CA TRP A 79 -4.68 0.13 12.08
C TRP A 79 -5.65 -0.36 13.15
N ARG A 80 -6.81 0.30 13.23
CA ARG A 80 -7.91 -0.08 14.12
C ARG A 80 -9.22 -0.12 13.35
N THR A 81 -10.11 -1.00 13.76
CA THR A 81 -11.53 -0.95 13.33
C THR A 81 -12.27 0.17 14.06
N VAL A 82 -13.22 0.80 13.39
CA VAL A 82 -14.13 1.80 13.99
C VAL A 82 -15.00 1.19 15.09
N PHE A 83 -15.35 -0.10 15.01
CA PHE A 83 -16.27 -0.76 15.93
C PHE A 83 -15.59 -1.59 17.02
N GLY A 84 -14.28 -1.81 16.93
CA GLY A 84 -13.51 -2.63 17.87
C GLY A 84 -12.51 -1.83 18.70
N LYS A 85 -12.02 -2.44 19.78
CA LYS A 85 -11.05 -1.83 20.70
C LYS A 85 -9.62 -2.29 20.47
N THR A 86 -9.43 -3.43 19.81
CA THR A 86 -8.13 -4.02 19.51
C THR A 86 -7.60 -3.48 18.18
N PRO A 87 -6.29 -3.19 18.08
CA PRO A 87 -5.62 -3.05 16.80
C PRO A 87 -5.83 -4.29 15.92
N LEU A 88 -5.81 -4.09 14.61
CA LEU A 88 -5.83 -5.20 13.65
C LEU A 88 -4.50 -5.94 13.67
N THR A 89 -4.55 -7.25 13.47
CA THR A 89 -3.37 -8.07 13.23
C THR A 89 -2.91 -7.93 11.78
N GLU A 90 -1.68 -8.34 11.48
CA GLU A 90 -1.16 -8.37 10.11
C GLU A 90 -1.99 -9.31 9.24
N GLU A 91 -2.39 -10.47 9.76
CA GLU A 91 -3.23 -11.43 9.02
C GLU A 91 -4.57 -10.82 8.64
N GLN A 92 -5.16 -9.97 9.49
CA GLN A 92 -6.41 -9.27 9.18
C GLN A 92 -6.21 -8.19 8.11
N ILE A 93 -5.04 -7.56 8.09
CA ILE A 93 -4.67 -6.56 7.08
C ILE A 93 -4.39 -7.24 5.73
N ASP A 94 -3.72 -8.41 5.73
CA ASP A 94 -3.42 -9.19 4.53
C ASP A 94 -4.68 -9.67 3.79
N GLN A 95 -5.81 -9.79 4.48
CA GLN A 95 -7.11 -10.09 3.86
C GLN A 95 -7.77 -8.87 3.20
N TRP A 96 -7.20 -7.67 3.33
CA TRP A 96 -7.80 -6.48 2.72
C TRP A 96 -7.76 -6.59 1.20
N PRO A 97 -8.87 -6.20 0.52
CA PRO A 97 -8.86 -6.10 -0.92
C PRO A 97 -7.92 -4.97 -1.37
N GLU A 98 -7.79 -4.82 -2.69
CA GLU A 98 -7.22 -3.60 -3.28
C GLU A 98 -7.95 -2.35 -2.74
N ILE A 99 -7.19 -1.32 -2.39
CA ILE A 99 -7.69 -0.07 -1.81
C ILE A 99 -7.35 1.09 -2.74
N THR A 100 -8.37 1.87 -3.11
CA THR A 100 -8.16 3.18 -3.76
C THR A 100 -8.09 4.28 -2.69
N TYR A 101 -6.90 4.83 -2.47
CA TYR A 101 -6.67 5.96 -1.57
C TYR A 101 -6.82 7.29 -2.27
N ILE A 102 -7.47 8.26 -1.62
CA ILE A 102 -7.63 9.64 -2.10
C ILE A 102 -6.91 10.56 -1.12
N ASN A 103 -5.88 11.26 -1.63
CA ASN A 103 -5.05 12.15 -0.83
C ASN A 103 -5.75 13.49 -0.53
N SER A 104 -5.14 14.35 0.29
CA SER A 104 -5.74 15.64 0.67
C SER A 104 -6.00 16.60 -0.48
N ASP A 105 -5.35 16.40 -1.62
CA ASP A 105 -5.50 17.21 -2.83
C ASP A 105 -6.53 16.60 -3.81
N GLY A 106 -7.11 15.46 -3.44
CA GLY A 106 -8.14 14.77 -4.22
C GLY A 106 -7.60 13.80 -5.28
N GLU A 107 -6.29 13.53 -5.28
CA GLU A 107 -5.67 12.59 -6.20
C GLU A 107 -5.82 11.15 -5.70
N SER A 108 -6.00 10.22 -6.63
CA SER A 108 -6.21 8.80 -6.33
C SER A 108 -4.95 7.97 -6.57
N THR A 109 -4.63 7.10 -5.60
CA THR A 109 -3.58 6.07 -5.70
C THR A 109 -4.18 4.72 -5.35
N VAL A 110 -3.86 3.70 -6.14
CA VAL A 110 -4.28 2.31 -5.87
C VAL A 110 -3.18 1.61 -5.07
N TYR A 111 -3.57 0.98 -3.98
CA TYR A 111 -2.75 0.12 -3.15
C TYR A 111 -3.24 -1.31 -3.33
N GLU A 112 -2.31 -2.21 -3.62
CA GLU A 112 -2.60 -3.64 -3.74
C GLU A 112 -3.24 -4.20 -2.46
N ALA A 113 -3.85 -5.37 -2.59
CA ALA A 113 -4.37 -6.13 -1.46
C ALA A 113 -3.33 -6.29 -0.35
N GLY A 114 -3.77 -6.36 0.90
CA GLY A 114 -2.84 -6.44 2.03
C GLY A 114 -2.13 -5.12 2.36
N ASN A 115 -2.82 -3.97 2.22
CA ASN A 115 -2.27 -2.64 2.56
C ASN A 115 -1.04 -2.25 1.71
N GLY A 116 -1.07 -2.58 0.42
CA GLY A 116 -0.01 -2.25 -0.53
C GLY A 116 1.29 -3.02 -0.31
N ALA A 117 1.18 -4.30 0.10
CA ALA A 117 2.30 -5.18 0.48
C ALA A 117 3.59 -4.92 -0.33
N GLU A 118 4.73 -4.84 0.39
CA GLU A 118 6.06 -4.80 -0.22
C GLU A 118 6.17 -5.92 -1.25
N GLY A 119 6.34 -5.57 -2.53
CA GLY A 119 6.72 -6.55 -3.53
C GLY A 119 7.95 -7.28 -3.02
N THR A 120 7.87 -8.61 -2.89
CA THR A 120 8.96 -9.46 -2.43
C THR A 120 10.24 -9.06 -3.18
N ALA A 121 11.22 -8.50 -2.46
CA ALA A 121 12.51 -8.18 -3.05
C ALA A 121 13.13 -9.49 -3.55
N VAL A 122 13.12 -9.70 -4.86
CA VAL A 122 13.84 -10.81 -5.49
C VAL A 122 15.32 -10.52 -5.28
N ASN A 123 15.93 -11.19 -4.32
CA ASN A 123 17.34 -11.07 -4.01
C ASN A 123 18.12 -11.89 -5.07
N GLU A 124 18.28 -11.34 -6.28
CA GLU A 124 19.07 -11.97 -7.33
C GLU A 124 20.56 -11.90 -6.94
N SER A 125 21.15 -13.06 -6.65
CA SER A 125 22.56 -13.19 -6.33
C SER A 125 23.40 -13.23 -7.62
N PHE A 126 24.36 -12.31 -7.74
CA PHE A 126 25.31 -12.30 -8.86
C PHE A 126 26.40 -13.35 -8.69
N SER A 127 26.69 -14.11 -9.75
CA SER A 127 27.90 -14.94 -9.85
C SER A 127 28.86 -14.33 -10.88
N VAL A 128 30.12 -14.16 -10.49
CA VAL A 128 31.20 -13.70 -11.39
C VAL A 128 31.65 -14.89 -12.24
N VAL A 129 31.60 -14.76 -13.56
CA VAL A 129 32.18 -15.73 -14.48
C VAL A 129 33.50 -15.16 -15.00
N ASP A 130 34.62 -15.73 -14.55
CA ASP A 130 35.92 -15.49 -15.17
C ASP A 130 35.99 -16.25 -16.50
N ILE A 131 36.28 -15.53 -17.59
CA ILE A 131 36.51 -16.11 -18.91
C ILE A 131 38.01 -16.03 -19.19
N TYR A 132 38.66 -17.19 -19.33
CA TYR A 132 40.08 -17.33 -19.69
C TYR A 132 40.30 -17.31 -21.20
#